data_AF-A0A7K2HMH9-F1
#
_entry.id   AF-A0A7K2HMH9-F1
#
_cell.length_a   1.000
_cell.length_b   1.000
_cell.length_c   1.000
_cell.angle_alpha   90.00
_cell.angle_beta   90.00
_cell.angle_gamma   90.00
#
_symmetry.space_group_name_H-M   'P 1'
#
loop_
_entity.id
_entity.type
_entity.pdbx_description
1 polymer ?
#
loop_
_entity_poly.entity_id
_entity_poly.type
_entity_poly.pdbx_seq_one_letter_code
_entity_poly.pdbx_strand_id
1 'polypeptide(L)'
;MVRIIRATLALTGCVLVIRGLMLIWSFSSSDQVSIVLWLAAGLLIHDLVFAPLCLLVAAITRRALPPGWCTPVLLALAYTNLLVLLALPVLAPRPAGERPDNATILDRPFGWGLTIAILLVWAVVGVVLLVRARTRRP
;
A
#
# COMPACT_ATOMS: atom_id res chain seq x y z
N MET A 1 12.60 20.51 22.34
CA MET A 1 11.71 19.34 22.19
C MET A 1 11.87 18.63 20.84
N VAL A 2 11.63 19.29 19.70
CA VAL A 2 11.72 18.67 18.36
C VAL A 2 13.08 18.02 18.04
N ARG A 3 14.20 18.65 18.44
CA ARG A 3 15.56 18.08 18.24
C ARG A 3 15.79 16.78 19.00
N ILE A 4 15.26 16.69 20.23
CA ILE A 4 15.37 15.49 21.06
C ILE A 4 14.55 14.37 20.44
N ILE A 5 13.31 14.64 20.04
CA ILE A 5 12.44 13.67 19.34
C ILE A 5 13.11 13.15 18.06
N ARG A 6 13.71 14.03 17.25
CA ARG A 6 14.46 13.61 16.05
C ARG A 6 15.67 12.75 16.39
N ALA A 7 16.45 13.14 17.40
CA ALA A 7 17.63 12.40 17.79
C ALA A 7 17.25 11.01 18.34
N THR A 8 16.20 10.92 19.15
CA THR A 8 15.71 9.64 19.67
C THR A 8 15.19 8.76 18.53
N LEU A 9 14.39 9.30 17.60
CA LEU A 9 13.89 8.53 16.44
C LEU A 9 15.04 8.02 15.57
N ALA A 10 16.03 8.86 15.30
CA ALA A 10 17.21 8.48 14.51
C ALA A 10 18.02 7.39 15.22
N LEU A 11 18.28 7.54 16.53
CA LEU A 11 19.02 6.57 17.31
C LEU A 11 18.28 5.23 17.37
N THR A 12 16.98 5.25 17.67
CA THR A 12 16.15 4.04 17.67
C THR A 12 16.13 3.37 16.31
N GLY A 13 15.96 4.14 15.22
CA GLY A 13 16.01 3.62 13.86
C GLY A 13 17.35 2.94 13.56
N CYS A 14 18.47 3.57 13.88
CA CYS A 14 19.81 2.98 13.71
C CYS A 14 19.97 1.69 14.50
N VAL A 15 19.55 1.66 15.77
CA VAL A 15 19.60 0.45 16.61
C VAL A 15 18.79 -0.69 15.98
N LEU A 16 17.58 -0.40 15.48
CA LEU A 16 16.72 -1.40 14.82
C LEU A 16 17.34 -1.93 13.53
N VAL A 17 17.91 -1.06 12.69
CA VAL A 17 18.59 -1.46 11.45
C VAL A 17 19.80 -2.32 11.76
N ILE A 18 20.68 -1.90 12.68
CA ILE A 18 21.86 -2.66 13.08
C ILE A 18 21.46 -4.02 13.64
N ARG A 19 20.44 -4.06 14.50
CA ARG A 19 19.95 -5.31 15.08
C ARG A 19 19.35 -6.23 14.02
N GLY A 20 18.57 -5.70 13.08
CA GLY A 20 18.01 -6.45 11.97
C GLY A 20 19.10 -7.03 11.07
N LEU A 21 20.11 -6.23 10.72
CA LEU A 21 21.27 -6.70 9.97
C LEU A 21 22.00 -7.81 10.72
N MET A 22 22.30 -7.65 12.02
CA MET A 22 22.94 -8.73 12.80
C MET A 22 22.10 -10.01 12.83
N LEU A 23 20.76 -9.91 12.85
CA LEU A 23 19.88 -11.08 12.87
C LEU A 23 19.98 -11.89 11.57
N ILE A 24 20.18 -11.25 10.43
CA ILE A 24 20.31 -11.93 9.12
C ILE A 24 21.47 -12.95 9.12
N TRP A 25 22.54 -12.70 9.89
CA TRP A 25 23.69 -13.60 9.99
C TRP A 25 23.38 -14.89 10.77
N SER A 26 22.29 -14.90 11.54
CA SER A 26 21.81 -16.09 12.25
C SER A 26 20.90 -16.99 11.40
N PHE A 27 20.49 -16.53 10.20
CA PHE A 27 19.65 -17.31 9.30
C PHE A 27 20.45 -18.20 8.35
N SER A 28 19.76 -19.17 7.74
CA SER A 28 20.36 -20.02 6.71
C SER A 28 20.76 -19.22 5.47
N SER A 29 21.72 -19.72 4.68
CA SER A 29 22.14 -19.02 3.46
C SER A 29 21.01 -18.86 2.43
N SER A 30 20.07 -19.81 2.36
CA SER A 30 18.89 -19.68 1.51
C SER A 30 17.98 -18.53 1.94
N ASP A 31 17.80 -18.35 3.26
CA ASP A 31 16.97 -17.26 3.78
C ASP A 31 17.64 -15.90 3.56
N GLN A 32 18.96 -15.82 3.73
CA GLN A 32 19.73 -14.61 3.45
C GLN A 32 19.57 -14.16 1.99
N VAL A 33 19.71 -15.10 1.05
CA VAL A 33 19.50 -14.82 -0.39
C VAL A 33 18.06 -14.39 -0.64
N SER A 34 17.08 -15.07 -0.04
CA SER A 34 15.67 -14.72 -0.15
C SER A 34 15.39 -13.29 0.33
N ILE A 35 15.95 -12.90 1.48
CA ILE A 35 15.82 -11.54 2.02
C ILE A 35 16.40 -10.50 1.05
N VAL A 36 17.61 -10.74 0.54
CA VAL A 36 18.26 -9.82 -0.41
C VAL A 36 17.44 -9.71 -1.69
N LEU A 37 16.97 -10.83 -2.23
CA LEU A 37 16.12 -10.84 -3.42
C LEU A 37 14.81 -10.10 -3.17
N TRP A 38 14.17 -10.28 -2.02
CA TRP A 38 12.92 -9.61 -1.69
C TRP A 38 13.10 -8.09 -1.57
N LEU A 39 14.18 -7.64 -0.89
CA LEU A 39 14.51 -6.22 -0.77
C LEU A 39 14.83 -5.60 -2.14
N ALA A 40 15.68 -6.25 -2.94
CA ALA A 40 16.09 -5.74 -4.24
C ALA A 40 14.93 -5.76 -5.25
N ALA A 41 14.24 -6.90 -5.39
CA ALA A 41 13.11 -7.03 -6.31
C ALA A 41 11.95 -6.12 -5.90
N GLY A 42 11.65 -6.03 -4.60
CA GLY A 42 10.62 -5.12 -4.08
C GLY A 42 10.91 -3.67 -4.44
N LEU A 43 12.14 -3.20 -4.22
CA LEU A 43 12.56 -1.84 -4.57
C LEU A 43 12.51 -1.59 -6.08
N LEU A 44 13.06 -2.51 -6.88
CA LEU A 44 13.08 -2.38 -8.33
C LEU A 44 11.66 -2.37 -8.92
N ILE A 45 10.79 -3.28 -8.48
CA ILE A 45 9.39 -3.32 -8.95
C ILE A 45 8.65 -2.05 -8.50
N HIS A 46 8.88 -1.57 -7.28
CA HIS A 46 8.26 -0.33 -6.80
C HIS A 46 8.64 0.88 -7.68
N ASP A 47 9.93 1.09 -7.90
CA ASP A 47 10.41 2.31 -8.56
C ASP A 47 10.32 2.24 -10.08
N LEU A 48 10.55 1.06 -10.68
CA LEU A 48 10.54 0.90 -12.13
C LEU A 48 9.16 0.55 -12.70
N VAL A 49 8.23 0.05 -11.88
CA VAL A 49 6.89 -0.35 -12.35
C VAL A 49 5.81 0.49 -11.69
N PHE A 50 5.71 0.49 -10.36
CA PHE A 50 4.62 1.18 -9.69
C PHE A 50 4.71 2.70 -9.83
N ALA A 51 5.88 3.30 -9.61
CA ALA A 51 6.05 4.75 -9.76
C ALA A 51 5.67 5.27 -11.16
N PRO A 52 6.16 4.72 -12.29
CA PRO A 52 5.76 5.18 -13.62
C PRO A 52 4.29 4.90 -13.92
N LEU A 53 3.72 3.77 -13.47
CA LEU A 53 2.28 3.51 -13.62
C LEU A 53 1.43 4.53 -12.85
N CYS A 54 1.82 4.89 -11.62
CA CYS A 54 1.15 5.93 -10.85
C CYS A 54 1.22 7.30 -11.54
N LEU A 55 2.37 7.65 -12.13
CA LEU A 55 2.51 8.88 -12.91
C LEU A 55 1.63 8.86 -14.16
N LEU A 56 1.56 7.73 -14.86
CA LEU A 56 0.71 7.56 -16.03
C LEU A 56 -0.77 7.72 -15.66
N VAL A 57 -1.23 7.05 -14.61
CA VAL A 57 -2.60 7.18 -14.10
C VAL A 57 -2.89 8.63 -13.69
N ALA A 58 -1.94 9.30 -13.03
CA ALA A 58 -2.08 10.70 -12.67
C ALA A 58 -2.21 11.61 -13.91
N ALA A 59 -1.39 11.37 -14.94
CA ALA A 59 -1.43 12.11 -16.19
C ALA A 59 -2.76 11.90 -16.93
N ILE A 60 -3.22 10.65 -17.04
CA ILE A 60 -4.51 10.31 -17.66
C ILE A 60 -5.65 10.99 -16.90
N THR A 61 -5.67 10.88 -15.57
CA THR A 61 -6.73 11.47 -14.74
C THR A 61 -6.80 12.99 -14.92
N ARG A 62 -5.65 13.67 -14.95
CA ARG A 62 -5.57 15.12 -15.16
C ARG A 62 -6.01 15.57 -16.54
N ARG A 63 -5.88 14.71 -17.56
CA ARG A 63 -6.38 14.97 -18.92
C ARG A 63 -7.87 14.66 -19.07
N ALA A 64 -8.36 13.65 -18.37
CA ALA A 64 -9.73 13.17 -18.49
C ALA A 64 -10.74 13.94 -17.62
N LEU A 65 -10.30 14.53 -16.51
CA LEU A 65 -11.19 15.15 -15.51
C LEU A 65 -10.97 16.65 -15.35
N PRO A 66 -12.00 17.41 -14.91
CA PRO A 66 -11.86 18.81 -14.53
C PRO A 66 -10.87 18.99 -13.36
N PRO A 67 -10.12 20.10 -13.27
CA PRO A 67 -9.12 20.33 -12.22
C PRO A 67 -9.66 20.17 -10.79
N GLY A 68 -10.92 20.51 -10.55
CA GLY A 68 -11.56 20.38 -9.22
C GLY A 68 -11.81 18.94 -8.77
N TRP A 69 -11.75 17.99 -9.71
CA TRP A 69 -12.06 16.57 -9.50
C TRP A 69 -10.79 15.71 -9.39
N CYS A 70 -9.67 16.18 -9.96
CA CYS A 70 -8.43 15.42 -10.02
C CYS A 70 -7.93 14.97 -8.64
N THR A 71 -7.80 15.87 -7.66
CA THR A 71 -7.28 15.53 -6.33
C THR A 71 -8.08 14.44 -5.62
N PRO A 72 -9.42 14.57 -5.42
CA PRO A 72 -10.17 13.54 -4.71
C PRO A 72 -10.21 12.20 -5.47
N VAL A 73 -10.24 12.21 -6.81
CA VAL A 73 -10.19 10.98 -7.61
C VAL A 73 -8.83 10.29 -7.50
N LEU A 74 -7.72 11.04 -7.58
CA LEU A 74 -6.38 10.47 -7.41
C LEU A 74 -6.17 9.86 -6.03
N LEU A 75 -6.75 10.46 -4.98
CA LEU A 75 -6.75 9.88 -3.64
C LEU A 75 -7.55 8.57 -3.60
N ALA A 76 -8.76 8.53 -4.17
CA ALA A 76 -9.55 7.31 -4.25
C ALA A 76 -8.81 6.18 -4.98
N LEU A 77 -8.16 6.49 -6.10
CA LEU A 77 -7.35 5.53 -6.84
C LEU A 77 -6.16 5.03 -6.02
N ALA A 78 -5.45 5.92 -5.31
CA ALA A 78 -4.34 5.54 -4.43
C ALA A 78 -4.80 4.61 -3.29
N TYR A 79 -5.91 4.95 -2.62
CA TYR A 79 -6.48 4.08 -1.58
C TYR A 79 -6.98 2.75 -2.12
N THR A 80 -7.60 2.74 -3.31
CA THR A 80 -8.02 1.50 -3.97
C THR A 80 -6.81 0.61 -4.24
N ASN A 81 -5.72 1.18 -4.76
CA ASN A 81 -4.47 0.45 -5.00
C ASN A 81 -3.90 -0.14 -3.69
N LEU A 82 -3.84 0.64 -2.62
CA LEU A 82 -3.39 0.16 -1.31
C LEU A 82 -4.27 -0.98 -0.76
N LEU A 83 -5.59 -0.84 -0.84
CA LEU A 83 -6.53 -1.88 -0.39
C LEU A 83 -6.35 -3.18 -1.18
N VAL A 84 -6.18 -3.10 -2.49
CA VAL A 84 -5.93 -4.28 -3.34
C VAL A 84 -4.60 -4.93 -2.96
N LEU A 85 -3.51 -4.15 -2.87
CA LEU A 85 -2.19 -4.67 -2.51
C LEU A 85 -2.17 -5.34 -1.13
N LEU A 86 -2.86 -4.76 -0.14
CA LEU A 86 -3.00 -5.35 1.19
C LEU A 86 -3.86 -6.63 1.20
N ALA A 87 -4.83 -6.74 0.30
CA ALA A 87 -5.67 -7.91 0.18
C ALA A 87 -5.04 -9.04 -0.66
N LEU A 88 -4.00 -8.76 -1.46
CA LEU A 88 -3.36 -9.78 -2.30
C LEU A 88 -2.90 -11.03 -1.53
N PRO A 89 -2.20 -10.93 -0.37
CA PRO A 89 -1.73 -12.12 0.35
C PRO A 89 -2.84 -13.05 0.85
N VAL A 90 -4.07 -12.53 1.00
CA VAL A 90 -5.23 -13.30 1.48
C VAL A 90 -6.15 -13.74 0.35
N LEU A 91 -6.12 -13.05 -0.80
CA LEU A 91 -6.92 -13.38 -1.98
C LEU A 91 -6.19 -14.26 -2.99
N ALA A 92 -4.85 -14.19 -3.05
CA ALA A 92 -4.06 -14.98 -3.98
C ALA A 92 -4.10 -16.48 -3.60
N PRO A 93 -4.16 -17.39 -4.59
CA PRO A 93 -4.05 -18.82 -4.34
C PRO A 93 -2.74 -19.16 -3.61
N ARG A 94 -2.82 -20.00 -2.58
CA ARG A 94 -1.62 -20.49 -1.91
C ARG A 94 -0.86 -21.51 -2.76
N PRO A 95 0.47 -21.56 -2.64
CA PRO A 95 1.26 -22.68 -3.14
C PRO A 95 0.72 -24.00 -2.59
N ALA A 96 0.73 -25.04 -3.43
CA ALA A 96 0.24 -26.36 -3.04
C ALA A 96 1.04 -26.92 -1.85
N GLY A 97 0.35 -27.34 -0.79
CA GLY A 97 0.96 -27.92 0.42
C GLY A 97 1.16 -26.95 1.58
N GLU A 98 1.03 -25.64 1.37
CA GLU A 98 1.05 -24.64 2.44
C GLU A 98 -0.34 -24.51 3.07
N ARG A 99 -0.54 -25.19 4.21
CA ARG A 99 -1.76 -25.04 5.02
C ARG A 99 -1.58 -23.89 6.01
N PRO A 100 -2.63 -23.08 6.25
CA PRO A 100 -2.57 -22.06 7.28
C PRO A 100 -2.40 -22.71 8.66
N ASP A 101 -1.48 -22.19 9.46
CA ASP A 101 -1.29 -22.60 10.87
C ASP A 101 -2.56 -22.39 11.70
N ASN A 102 -3.46 -21.51 11.24
CA ASN A 102 -4.78 -21.28 11.81
C ASN A 102 -5.83 -21.15 10.69
N ALA A 103 -6.71 -22.15 10.58
CA ALA A 103 -7.79 -22.18 9.58
C ALA A 103 -8.72 -20.95 9.66
N THR A 104 -9.05 -20.50 10.88
CA THR A 104 -10.09 -19.48 11.10
C THR A 104 -9.71 -18.06 10.67
N ILE A 105 -8.42 -17.77 10.46
CA ILE A 105 -7.96 -16.44 10.03
C ILE A 105 -8.32 -16.22 8.55
N LEU A 106 -8.24 -17.28 7.73
CA LEU A 106 -8.49 -17.17 6.29
C LEU A 106 -9.89 -17.58 5.83
N ASP A 107 -10.74 -18.09 6.73
CA ASP A 107 -12.14 -18.45 6.42
C ASP A 107 -13.06 -17.23 6.24
N ARG A 108 -12.51 -16.01 6.30
CA ARG A 108 -13.29 -14.78 6.14
C ARG A 108 -13.53 -14.47 4.67
N PRO A 109 -14.67 -13.88 4.31
CA PRO A 109 -14.95 -13.47 2.94
C PRO A 109 -14.17 -12.19 2.58
N PHE A 110 -12.85 -12.29 2.43
CA PHE A 110 -11.98 -11.14 2.13
C PHE A 110 -12.36 -10.40 0.85
N GLY A 111 -12.92 -11.12 -0.14
CA GLY A 111 -13.47 -10.51 -1.34
C GLY A 111 -14.55 -9.47 -1.02
N TRP A 112 -15.54 -9.84 -0.20
CA TRP A 112 -16.59 -8.92 0.24
C TRP A 112 -16.04 -7.77 1.07
N GLY A 113 -15.11 -8.04 1.99
CA GLY A 113 -14.45 -7.00 2.79
C GLY A 113 -13.73 -5.96 1.93
N LEU A 114 -12.96 -6.42 0.93
CA LEU A 114 -12.27 -5.55 -0.02
C LEU A 114 -13.26 -4.74 -0.86
N THR A 115 -14.29 -5.38 -1.41
CA THR A 115 -15.31 -4.68 -2.21
C THR A 115 -15.99 -3.59 -1.41
N ILE A 116 -16.42 -3.89 -0.17
CA ILE A 116 -17.05 -2.90 0.71
C ILE A 116 -16.10 -1.74 1.00
N ALA A 117 -14.83 -2.02 1.32
CA ALA A 117 -13.84 -0.99 1.59
C ALA A 117 -13.62 -0.05 0.39
N ILE A 118 -13.51 -0.61 -0.83
CA ILE A 118 -13.39 0.17 -2.06
C ILE A 118 -14.65 1.02 -2.28
N LEU A 119 -15.84 0.43 -2.13
CA LEU A 119 -17.11 1.15 -2.27
C LEU A 119 -17.21 2.33 -1.29
N LEU A 120 -16.77 2.16 -0.04
CA LEU A 120 -16.76 3.24 0.95
C LEU A 120 -15.80 4.38 0.56
N VAL A 121 -14.60 4.06 0.07
CA VAL A 121 -13.65 5.06 -0.44
C VAL A 121 -14.27 5.89 -1.55
N TRP A 122 -14.89 5.24 -2.54
CA TRP A 122 -15.52 5.94 -3.66
C TRP A 122 -16.80 6.68 -3.27
N ALA A 123 -17.57 6.16 -2.30
CA ALA A 123 -18.73 6.85 -1.75
C ALA A 123 -18.33 8.18 -1.08
N VAL A 124 -17.26 8.18 -0.26
CA VAL A 124 -16.73 9.40 0.37
C VAL A 124 -16.30 10.41 -0.70
N VAL A 125 -15.57 9.97 -1.72
CA VAL A 125 -15.15 10.85 -2.83
C VAL A 125 -16.37 11.40 -3.60
N GLY A 126 -17.38 10.57 -3.86
CA GLY A 126 -18.64 11.00 -4.45
C GLY A 126 -19.32 12.11 -3.64
N VAL A 127 -19.42 11.94 -2.33
CA VAL A 127 -19.96 12.97 -1.42
C VAL A 127 -19.14 14.26 -1.48
N VAL A 128 -17.81 14.18 -1.42
CA VAL A 128 -16.92 15.35 -1.50
C VAL A 128 -17.12 16.11 -2.81
N LEU A 129 -17.22 15.40 -3.94
CA LEU A 129 -17.46 16.01 -5.24
C LEU A 129 -18.85 16.67 -5.34
N LEU A 130 -19.89 16.01 -4.82
CA LEU A 130 -21.24 16.56 -4.78
C LEU A 130 -21.33 17.83 -3.94
N VAL A 131 -20.72 17.83 -2.75
CA VAL A 131 -20.67 19.00 -1.87
C VAL A 131 -19.94 20.16 -2.57
N ARG A 132 -18.77 19.90 -3.18
CA ARG A 132 -18.03 20.91 -3.95
C ARG A 132 -18.79 21.44 -5.16
N ALA A 133 -19.57 20.60 -5.83
CA ALA A 133 -20.39 21.02 -6.96
C ALA A 133 -21.53 21.94 -6.51
N ARG A 134 -22.12 21.69 -5.33
CA ARG A 134 -23.18 22.53 -4.76
C ARG A 134 -22.67 23.87 -4.26
N THR A 135 -21.49 23.94 -3.63
CA THR A 135 -20.92 25.20 -3.12
C THR A 135 -20.37 26.12 -4.21
N ARG A 136 -20.15 25.60 -5.43
CA ARG A 136 -19.70 26.38 -6.59
C ARG A 136 -20.83 26.92 -7.46
N ARG A 137 -22.09 26.58 -7.17
CA ARG A 137 -23.25 27.20 -7.82
C ARG A 137 -23.56 28.51 -7.08
N PRO A 138 -23.68 29.66 -7.78
CA PRO A 138 -23.99 30.95 -7.17
C PRO A 138 -25.36 30.96 -6.50
#